data_AF-A0A8T4FIT1-F1
#
_entry.id   AF-A0A8T4FIT1-F1
#
_cell.length_a   1.000
_cell.length_b   1.000
_cell.length_c   1.000
_cell.angle_alpha   90.00
_cell.angle_beta   90.00
_cell.angle_gamma   90.00
#
_symmetry.space_group_name_H-M   'P 1'
#
loop_
_entity.id
_entity.type
_entity.pdbx_description
1 polymer ?
#
loop_
_entity_poly.entity_id
_entity_poly.type
_entity_poly.pdbx_seq_one_letter_code
_entity_poly.pdbx_strand_id
1 'polypeptide(L)'
;MIMTELIRWDEKNGCEIPFDVPTHVERYTKKELIARLQEIAEYGWIKGTRKGNCGSAGNTLEDLLGIVENNLPIPNAAEWELKTHQKNSSSLLTLLHSEPSALACKHVPKILLPKYGWKHKDAGVKHPADEMSFRQTISGLNYSDRGFKVIVNREEKKIEISFNADAIDESKHGDWKQSVKDRVGLENLIDKPYWGFDDLKSNMRVKLRNCFYVEADSKKINGELYFKFDRALMLKDFDFNKFLDAIESGRAYVDFDARTGHNHGTKFRIQQNLVPELYAEVKVVVGEKTA
;
A
#
# COMPACT_ATOMS: atom_id res chain seq x y z
N MET A 1 31.33 -14.26 -2.31
CA MET A 1 29.99 -13.66 -2.42
C MET A 1 30.01 -12.75 -3.63
N ILE A 2 29.05 -12.87 -4.55
CA ILE A 2 29.00 -11.99 -5.73
C ILE A 2 28.58 -10.61 -5.23
N MET A 3 29.36 -9.58 -5.57
CA MET A 3 29.08 -8.20 -5.20
C MET A 3 28.53 -7.44 -6.40
N THR A 4 27.66 -6.47 -6.15
CA THR A 4 27.18 -5.50 -7.13
C THR A 4 27.66 -4.12 -6.71
N GLU A 5 28.24 -3.39 -7.65
CA GLU A 5 28.66 -2.01 -7.44
C GLU A 5 27.45 -1.09 -7.54
N LEU A 6 27.26 -0.25 -6.52
CA LEU A 6 26.25 0.80 -6.47
C LEU A 6 26.92 2.15 -6.27
N ILE A 7 26.15 3.23 -6.48
CA ILE A 7 26.65 4.59 -6.41
C ILE A 7 26.03 5.34 -5.24
N ARG A 8 26.86 5.99 -4.42
CA ARG A 8 26.43 6.99 -3.43
C ARG A 8 26.97 8.38 -3.79
N TRP A 9 26.34 9.40 -3.25
CA TRP A 9 26.74 10.79 -3.43
C TRP A 9 27.48 11.31 -2.20
N ASP A 10 28.70 11.78 -2.41
CA ASP A 10 29.49 12.48 -1.40
C ASP A 10 29.13 13.96 -1.39
N GLU A 11 28.39 14.36 -0.36
CA GLU A 11 27.97 15.76 -0.20
C GLU A 11 29.14 16.72 0.06
N LYS A 12 30.25 16.23 0.63
CA LYS A 12 31.41 17.08 0.96
C LYS A 12 32.20 17.44 -0.30
N ASN A 13 32.41 16.46 -1.17
CA ASN A 13 33.23 16.61 -2.37
C ASN A 13 32.39 16.86 -3.64
N GLY A 14 31.07 16.69 -3.56
CA GLY A 14 30.15 16.92 -4.69
C GLY A 14 30.35 15.92 -5.82
N CYS A 15 30.62 14.65 -5.51
CA CYS A 15 30.91 13.61 -6.48
C CYS A 15 30.20 12.28 -6.17
N GLU A 16 30.11 11.42 -7.19
CA GLU A 16 29.65 10.03 -7.03
C GLU A 16 30.81 9.15 -6.54
N ILE A 17 30.53 8.28 -5.57
CA ILE A 17 31.47 7.30 -5.03
C ILE A 17 30.87 5.89 -5.23
N PRO A 18 31.56 4.97 -5.91
CA PRO A 18 31.14 3.58 -6.00
C PRO A 18 31.36 2.85 -4.67
N PHE A 19 30.49 1.88 -4.37
CA PHE A 19 30.61 0.96 -3.25
C PHE A 19 29.95 -0.38 -3.56
N ASP A 20 30.42 -1.44 -2.92
CA ASP A 20 29.95 -2.79 -3.18
C ASP A 20 28.90 -3.24 -2.17
N VAL A 21 27.85 -3.92 -2.65
CA VAL A 21 26.87 -4.63 -1.82
C VAL A 21 26.71 -6.09 -2.24
N PRO A 22 26.24 -6.98 -1.35
CA PRO A 22 25.92 -8.35 -1.72
C PRO A 22 24.85 -8.40 -2.83
N THR A 23 25.09 -9.19 -3.88
CA THR A 23 24.11 -9.34 -4.98
C THR A 23 22.92 -10.20 -4.59
N HIS A 24 23.14 -11.16 -3.69
CA HIS A 24 22.10 -12.03 -3.18
C HIS A 24 22.40 -12.42 -1.73
N VAL A 25 21.40 -12.26 -0.88
CA VAL A 25 21.37 -12.78 0.49
C VAL A 25 20.13 -13.64 0.64
N GLU A 26 20.32 -14.92 0.94
CA GLU A 26 19.20 -15.86 1.03
C GLU A 26 18.30 -15.53 2.23
N ARG A 27 18.91 -15.23 3.39
CA ARG A 27 18.19 -14.91 4.64
C ARG A 27 19.01 -13.98 5.51
N TYR A 28 18.30 -13.13 6.25
CA TYR A 28 18.85 -12.35 7.35
C TYR A 28 18.31 -12.85 8.69
N THR A 29 19.17 -12.95 9.69
CA THR A 29 18.71 -12.89 11.08
C THR A 29 18.31 -11.45 11.43
N LYS A 30 17.51 -11.29 12.48
CA LYS A 30 17.12 -9.96 13.01
C LYS A 30 18.33 -9.07 13.31
N LYS A 31 19.40 -9.63 13.89
CA LYS A 31 20.60 -8.88 14.27
C LYS A 31 21.37 -8.41 13.04
N GLU A 32 21.52 -9.28 12.04
CA GLU A 32 22.19 -8.95 10.78
C GLU A 32 21.41 -7.90 9.99
N LEU A 33 20.08 -8.02 9.92
CA LEU A 33 19.25 -7.02 9.22
C LEU A 33 19.37 -5.64 9.88
N ILE A 34 19.34 -5.57 11.22
CA ILE A 34 19.56 -4.30 11.93
C ILE A 34 20.94 -3.73 11.62
N ALA A 35 22.00 -4.55 11.68
CA ALA A 35 23.36 -4.10 11.39
C ALA A 35 23.48 -3.58 9.94
N ARG A 36 22.85 -4.26 8.97
CA ARG A 36 22.83 -3.82 7.58
C ARG A 36 22.06 -2.53 7.37
N LEU A 37 20.90 -2.35 8.02
CA LEU A 37 20.16 -1.09 7.96
C LEU A 37 20.96 0.07 8.56
N GLN A 38 21.72 -0.17 9.64
CA GLN A 38 22.62 0.81 10.22
C GLN A 38 23.74 1.19 9.26
N GLU A 39 24.38 0.21 8.61
CA GLU A 39 25.42 0.45 7.61
C GLU A 39 24.89 1.23 6.39
N ILE A 40 23.70 0.88 5.90
CA ILE A 40 23.04 1.57 4.79
C ILE A 40 22.79 3.05 5.13
N ALA A 41 22.45 3.36 6.39
CA ALA A 41 22.25 4.74 6.83
C ALA A 41 23.54 5.57 6.72
N GLU A 42 24.71 4.97 6.98
CA GLU A 42 26.01 5.62 6.90
C GLU A 42 26.45 5.93 5.44
N TYR A 43 25.89 5.24 4.45
CA TYR A 43 26.19 5.55 3.04
C TYR A 43 25.63 6.92 2.61
N GLY A 44 24.62 7.45 3.30
CA GLY A 44 24.01 8.74 2.97
C GLY A 44 23.11 8.64 1.74
N TRP A 45 23.35 9.48 0.73
CA TRP A 45 22.54 9.54 -0.49
C TRP A 45 22.96 8.48 -1.49
N ILE A 46 22.07 7.53 -1.79
CA ILE A 46 22.32 6.39 -2.68
C ILE A 46 21.52 6.58 -3.96
N LYS A 47 22.15 6.38 -5.11
CA LYS A 47 21.50 6.48 -6.42
C LYS A 47 20.44 5.40 -6.55
N GLY A 48 19.24 5.78 -6.99
CA GLY A 48 18.15 4.84 -7.22
C GLY A 48 18.52 3.80 -8.27
N THR A 49 18.22 2.54 -7.99
CA THR A 49 18.61 1.41 -8.85
C THR A 49 17.62 1.16 -9.99
N ARG A 50 16.37 1.61 -9.85
CA ARG A 50 15.30 1.38 -10.83
C ARG A 50 14.60 2.70 -11.19
N LYS A 51 14.39 2.92 -12.50
CA LYS A 51 13.75 4.14 -13.03
C LYS A 51 12.24 3.95 -13.19
N GLY A 52 11.46 4.95 -12.76
CA GLY A 52 10.09 5.18 -13.27
C GLY A 52 8.91 4.57 -12.48
N ASN A 53 9.09 4.06 -11.26
CA ASN A 53 7.99 3.50 -10.46
C ASN A 53 7.82 4.17 -9.08
N CYS A 54 6.58 4.13 -8.55
CA CYS A 54 6.25 4.59 -7.19
C CYS A 54 6.93 3.77 -6.08
N GLY A 55 7.56 2.62 -6.42
CA GLY A 55 8.27 1.72 -5.53
C GLY A 55 9.80 1.85 -5.54
N SER A 56 10.35 2.85 -6.24
CA SER A 56 11.80 2.99 -6.48
C SER A 56 12.65 3.01 -5.21
N ALA A 57 12.18 3.65 -4.14
CA ALA A 57 12.88 3.63 -2.85
C ALA A 57 12.92 2.22 -2.23
N GLY A 58 11.80 1.49 -2.28
CA GLY A 58 11.71 0.11 -1.78
C GLY A 58 12.60 -0.84 -2.56
N ASN A 59 12.59 -0.74 -3.89
CA ASN A 59 13.47 -1.55 -4.74
C ASN A 59 14.95 -1.23 -4.51
N THR A 60 15.29 0.05 -4.34
CA THR A 60 16.67 0.45 -4.00
C THR A 60 17.11 -0.17 -2.68
N LEU A 61 16.24 -0.17 -1.67
CA LEU A 61 16.53 -0.80 -0.38
C LEU A 61 16.68 -2.33 -0.48
N GLU A 62 15.82 -2.99 -1.25
CA GLU A 62 15.92 -4.43 -1.53
C GLU A 62 17.25 -4.77 -2.21
N ASP A 63 17.65 -3.99 -3.22
CA ASP A 63 18.93 -4.17 -3.92
C ASP A 63 20.13 -3.93 -2.98
N LEU A 64 20.07 -2.95 -2.07
CA LEU A 64 21.10 -2.71 -1.03
C LEU A 64 21.25 -3.84 -0.01
N LEU A 65 20.17 -4.61 0.19
CA LEU A 65 20.12 -5.78 1.06
C LEU A 65 20.37 -7.09 0.29
N GLY A 66 20.55 -7.05 -1.04
CA GLY A 66 20.66 -8.26 -1.85
C GLY A 66 19.40 -9.14 -1.80
N ILE A 67 18.24 -8.55 -1.50
CA ILE A 67 16.95 -9.26 -1.46
C ILE A 67 16.40 -9.32 -2.88
N VAL A 68 16.26 -10.53 -3.41
CA VAL A 68 15.68 -10.73 -4.74
C VAL A 68 14.17 -10.66 -4.62
N GLU A 69 13.56 -9.76 -5.39
CA GLU A 69 12.12 -9.59 -5.48
C GLU A 69 11.44 -10.92 -5.84
N ASN A 70 10.43 -11.31 -5.05
CA ASN A 70 9.59 -12.46 -5.34
C ASN A 70 8.12 -12.10 -5.11
N ASN A 71 7.23 -12.70 -5.89
CA ASN A 71 5.80 -12.39 -5.87
C ASN A 71 5.00 -13.23 -4.85
N LEU A 72 5.68 -13.84 -3.87
CA LEU A 72 5.02 -14.67 -2.87
C LEU A 72 4.38 -13.80 -1.77
N PRO A 73 3.23 -14.19 -1.21
CA PRO A 73 2.56 -13.46 -0.14
C PRO A 73 3.20 -13.75 1.24
N ILE A 74 4.52 -13.78 1.31
CA ILE A 74 5.30 -14.07 2.52
C ILE A 74 6.25 -12.89 2.81
N PRO A 75 6.74 -12.76 4.06
CA PRO A 75 7.71 -11.73 4.38
C PRO A 75 8.98 -11.85 3.53
N ASN A 76 9.51 -10.72 3.05
CA ASN A 76 10.68 -10.66 2.18
C ASN A 76 12.04 -10.67 2.92
N ALA A 77 12.05 -10.61 4.25
CA ALA A 77 13.25 -10.72 5.07
C ALA A 77 13.09 -11.76 6.20
N ALA A 78 13.06 -13.03 5.82
CA ALA A 78 12.83 -14.19 6.70
C ALA A 78 11.48 -14.10 7.45
N GLU A 79 11.48 -13.81 8.76
CA GLU A 79 10.26 -13.64 9.56
C GLU A 79 9.73 -12.19 9.58
N TRP A 80 10.39 -11.28 8.85
CA TRP A 80 10.12 -9.85 8.86
C TRP A 80 9.75 -9.35 7.47
N GLU A 81 8.70 -8.54 7.40
CA GLU A 81 8.36 -7.79 6.20
C GLU A 81 9.17 -6.50 6.17
N LEU A 82 9.76 -6.18 5.03
CA LEU A 82 10.44 -4.92 4.80
C LEU A 82 9.51 -3.98 4.03
N LYS A 83 9.23 -2.81 4.61
CA LYS A 83 8.46 -1.76 3.94
C LYS A 83 9.21 -0.44 3.99
N THR A 84 9.24 0.25 2.86
CA THR A 84 9.83 1.58 2.72
C THR A 84 8.74 2.63 2.55
N HIS A 85 8.95 3.82 3.10
CA HIS A 85 8.08 4.97 2.87
C HIS A 85 8.85 6.28 2.79
N GLN A 86 8.21 7.32 2.26
CA GLN A 86 8.82 8.63 2.13
C GLN A 86 8.44 9.51 3.33
N LYS A 87 9.42 10.18 3.94
CA LYS A 87 9.30 10.90 5.23
C LYS A 87 8.23 12.00 5.28
N ASN A 88 7.83 12.54 4.12
CA ASN A 88 6.84 13.62 3.98
C ASN A 88 5.73 13.30 2.97
N SER A 89 5.46 12.01 2.73
CA SER A 89 4.46 11.60 1.75
C SER A 89 3.09 11.46 2.40
N SER A 90 2.09 12.16 1.84
CA SER A 90 0.67 11.94 2.14
C SER A 90 0.10 10.71 1.40
N SER A 91 0.94 9.95 0.70
CA SER A 91 0.51 8.77 -0.06
C SER A 91 0.16 7.62 0.86
N LEU A 92 -0.77 6.79 0.40
CA LEU A 92 -1.17 5.59 1.11
C LEU A 92 -0.22 4.42 0.85
N LEU A 93 0.18 3.74 1.91
CA LEU A 93 0.87 2.46 1.86
C LEU A 93 -0.14 1.32 1.66
N THR A 94 0.14 0.44 0.71
CA THR A 94 -0.62 -0.82 0.58
C THR A 94 -0.14 -1.84 1.60
N LEU A 95 -1.05 -2.25 2.49
CA LEU A 95 -0.81 -3.30 3.48
C LEU A 95 -0.85 -4.69 2.81
N LEU A 96 -1.91 -4.96 2.07
CA LEU A 96 -2.10 -6.19 1.29
C LEU A 96 -3.16 -6.00 0.19
N HIS A 97 -3.16 -6.95 -0.76
CA HIS A 97 -4.24 -7.14 -1.72
C HIS A 97 -5.18 -8.24 -1.19
N SER A 98 -6.49 -8.00 -1.23
CA SER A 98 -7.49 -8.97 -0.79
C SER A 98 -8.83 -8.66 -1.44
N GLU A 99 -9.28 -9.54 -2.35
CA GLU A 99 -10.60 -9.44 -2.97
C GLU A 99 -11.70 -9.83 -1.97
N PRO A 100 -12.91 -9.25 -2.09
CA PRO A 100 -14.03 -9.54 -1.20
C PRO A 100 -14.54 -10.98 -1.40
N SER A 101 -14.91 -11.60 -0.28
CA SER A 101 -15.57 -12.89 -0.23
C SER A 101 -17.01 -12.82 -0.74
N ALA A 102 -17.56 -13.89 -1.32
CA ALA A 102 -16.84 -15.06 -1.81
C ALA A 102 -16.10 -14.76 -3.13
N LEU A 103 -14.87 -15.25 -3.27
CA LEU A 103 -14.02 -14.98 -4.46
C LEU A 103 -14.67 -15.44 -5.78
N ALA A 104 -15.46 -16.52 -5.74
CA ALA A 104 -16.18 -17.03 -6.90
C ALA A 104 -17.17 -16.02 -7.51
N CYS A 105 -17.76 -15.14 -6.67
CA CYS A 105 -18.66 -14.10 -7.12
C CYS A 105 -17.95 -13.03 -7.94
N LYS A 106 -16.63 -12.85 -7.74
CA LYS A 106 -15.82 -11.80 -8.37
C LYS A 106 -16.53 -10.44 -8.29
N HIS A 107 -16.91 -10.04 -7.07
CA HIS A 107 -17.75 -8.86 -6.81
C HIS A 107 -17.27 -7.61 -7.56
N VAL A 108 -15.97 -7.35 -7.59
CA VAL A 108 -15.44 -6.15 -8.26
C VAL A 108 -15.69 -6.16 -9.77
N PRO A 109 -15.15 -7.10 -10.57
CA PRO A 109 -15.34 -7.07 -12.02
C PRO A 109 -16.74 -7.49 -12.50
N LYS A 110 -17.52 -8.25 -11.71
CA LYS A 110 -18.85 -8.74 -12.13
C LYS A 110 -20.02 -7.91 -11.59
N ILE A 111 -19.83 -7.18 -10.49
CA ILE A 111 -20.93 -6.47 -9.82
C ILE A 111 -20.61 -4.98 -9.70
N LEU A 112 -19.53 -4.62 -9.00
CA LEU A 112 -19.23 -3.21 -8.73
C LEU A 112 -18.88 -2.43 -10.00
N LEU A 113 -17.96 -2.94 -10.83
CA LEU A 113 -17.57 -2.26 -12.06
C LEU A 113 -18.73 -2.14 -13.07
N PRO A 114 -19.49 -3.20 -13.40
CA PRO A 114 -20.57 -3.08 -14.38
C PRO A 114 -21.77 -2.25 -13.91
N LYS A 115 -22.11 -2.32 -12.61
CA LYS A 115 -23.31 -1.66 -12.07
C LYS A 115 -23.04 -0.25 -11.53
N TYR A 116 -21.88 -0.04 -10.91
CA TYR A 116 -21.53 1.19 -10.20
C TYR A 116 -20.32 1.92 -10.80
N GLY A 117 -19.66 1.37 -11.82
CA GLY A 117 -18.58 2.05 -12.53
C GLY A 117 -19.06 3.28 -13.31
N TRP A 118 -18.09 4.04 -13.81
CA TRP A 118 -18.29 5.20 -14.69
C TRP A 118 -17.33 5.13 -15.87
N LYS A 119 -17.63 5.88 -16.93
CA LYS A 119 -16.77 5.93 -18.13
C LYS A 119 -15.35 6.36 -17.75
N HIS A 120 -14.34 5.63 -18.22
CA HIS A 120 -12.95 5.96 -17.99
C HIS A 120 -12.61 7.28 -18.70
N LYS A 121 -11.79 8.14 -18.05
CA LYS A 121 -11.42 9.46 -18.60
C LYS A 121 -10.74 9.39 -19.98
N ASP A 122 -10.00 8.31 -20.23
CA ASP A 122 -9.28 8.05 -21.49
C ASP A 122 -10.04 7.09 -22.44
N ALA A 123 -11.32 6.81 -22.18
CA ALA A 123 -12.17 5.95 -23.03
C ALA A 123 -12.38 6.61 -24.41
N GLY A 124 -12.12 5.86 -25.48
CA GLY A 124 -12.13 6.36 -26.85
C GLY A 124 -10.86 7.12 -27.26
N VAL A 125 -9.88 7.26 -26.36
CA VAL A 125 -8.58 7.90 -26.64
C VAL A 125 -7.44 6.89 -26.53
N LYS A 126 -7.19 6.36 -25.32
CA LYS A 126 -6.16 5.34 -25.06
C LYS A 126 -6.76 3.94 -24.85
N HIS A 127 -8.08 3.87 -24.68
CA HIS A 127 -8.84 2.65 -24.43
C HIS A 127 -10.07 2.61 -25.34
N PRO A 128 -10.75 1.46 -25.48
CA PRO A 128 -12.04 1.37 -26.14
C PRO A 128 -13.07 2.39 -25.63
N ALA A 129 -14.05 2.74 -26.46
CA ALA A 129 -15.04 3.77 -26.14
C ALA A 129 -15.95 3.40 -24.96
N ASP A 130 -16.10 2.11 -24.69
CA ASP A 130 -16.85 1.48 -23.61
C ASP A 130 -15.98 1.15 -22.38
N GLU A 131 -14.74 1.67 -22.29
CA GLU A 131 -13.90 1.50 -21.11
C GLU A 131 -14.56 2.14 -19.88
N MET A 132 -14.77 1.34 -18.85
CA MET A 132 -15.34 1.72 -17.56
C MET A 132 -14.28 1.68 -16.48
N SER A 133 -14.51 2.42 -15.40
CA SER A 133 -13.65 2.51 -14.23
C SER A 133 -14.49 2.38 -12.96
N PHE A 134 -13.99 1.60 -12.01
CA PHE A 134 -14.46 1.59 -10.63
C PHE A 134 -13.21 1.71 -9.75
N ARG A 135 -12.80 2.96 -9.56
CA ARG A 135 -11.59 3.31 -8.82
C ARG A 135 -11.91 4.30 -7.74
N GLN A 136 -11.83 3.85 -6.49
CA GLN A 136 -12.10 4.69 -5.35
C GLN A 136 -11.42 4.14 -4.09
N THR A 137 -10.93 5.08 -3.29
CA THR A 137 -10.41 4.84 -1.96
C THR A 137 -11.48 5.23 -0.95
N ILE A 138 -12.00 4.26 -0.20
CA ILE A 138 -13.11 4.47 0.74
C ILE A 138 -12.69 4.13 2.16
N SER A 139 -13.26 4.82 3.15
CA SER A 139 -12.97 4.62 4.57
C SER A 139 -14.23 4.26 5.36
N GLY A 140 -14.07 4.01 6.66
CA GLY A 140 -15.17 3.78 7.59
C GLY A 140 -15.71 5.02 8.28
N LEU A 141 -15.12 6.20 8.05
CA LEU A 141 -15.55 7.43 8.72
C LEU A 141 -16.79 8.03 8.05
N ASN A 142 -16.67 8.35 6.76
CA ASN A 142 -17.72 8.99 5.97
C ASN A 142 -17.99 8.23 4.67
N TYR A 143 -19.19 8.42 4.12
CA TYR A 143 -19.46 8.04 2.74
C TYR A 143 -18.56 8.87 1.79
N SER A 144 -18.05 8.24 0.74
CA SER A 144 -17.36 8.92 -0.35
C SER A 144 -18.33 9.83 -1.11
N ASP A 145 -17.81 10.68 -2.00
CA ASP A 145 -18.64 11.50 -2.89
C ASP A 145 -19.49 10.66 -3.87
N ARG A 146 -19.20 9.35 -3.97
CA ARG A 146 -19.98 8.33 -4.68
C ARG A 146 -20.90 7.53 -3.77
N GLY A 147 -21.08 7.94 -2.53
CA GLY A 147 -21.98 7.27 -1.61
C GLY A 147 -21.51 5.89 -1.17
N PHE A 148 -20.21 5.58 -1.21
CA PHE A 148 -19.67 4.30 -0.69
C PHE A 148 -18.98 4.47 0.66
N LYS A 149 -19.17 3.51 1.56
CA LYS A 149 -18.54 3.49 2.89
C LYS A 149 -18.13 2.09 3.28
N VAL A 150 -17.03 1.97 4.02
CA VAL A 150 -16.62 0.73 4.67
C VAL A 150 -17.35 0.61 6.01
N ILE A 151 -17.98 -0.52 6.27
CA ILE A 151 -18.64 -0.81 7.54
C ILE A 151 -17.85 -1.91 8.24
N VAL A 152 -17.34 -1.61 9.43
CA VAL A 152 -16.73 -2.60 10.32
C VAL A 152 -17.84 -3.17 11.21
N ASN A 153 -18.39 -4.32 10.83
CA ASN A 153 -19.40 -5.01 11.62
C ASN A 153 -18.71 -5.95 12.61
N ARG A 154 -18.57 -5.49 13.86
CA ARG A 154 -17.90 -6.25 14.93
C ARG A 154 -18.71 -7.42 15.47
N GLU A 155 -20.05 -7.32 15.40
CA GLU A 155 -20.97 -8.38 15.82
C GLU A 155 -20.86 -9.59 14.88
N GLU A 156 -21.02 -9.33 13.57
CA GLU A 156 -20.90 -10.35 12.52
C GLU A 156 -19.44 -10.63 12.12
N LYS A 157 -18.47 -9.99 12.79
CA LYS A 157 -17.03 -10.13 12.56
C LYS A 157 -16.64 -10.04 11.09
N LYS A 158 -17.08 -8.98 10.41
CA LYS A 158 -16.75 -8.74 9.00
C LYS A 158 -16.61 -7.26 8.68
N ILE A 159 -15.81 -6.97 7.67
CA ILE A 159 -15.80 -5.69 6.98
C ILE A 159 -16.73 -5.83 5.78
N GLU A 160 -17.66 -4.90 5.56
CA GLU A 160 -18.55 -4.91 4.40
C GLU A 160 -18.63 -3.54 3.74
N ILE A 161 -19.01 -3.50 2.46
CA ILE A 161 -19.23 -2.25 1.74
C ILE A 161 -20.71 -1.87 1.79
N SER A 162 -20.97 -0.62 2.15
CA SER A 162 -22.30 0.00 2.07
C SER A 162 -22.35 1.02 0.94
N PHE A 163 -23.50 1.12 0.29
CA PHE A 163 -23.84 2.15 -0.67
C PHE A 163 -25.06 2.94 -0.18
N ASN A 164 -25.00 4.27 -0.29
CA ASN A 164 -26.10 5.17 0.01
C ASN A 164 -26.18 6.26 -1.07
N ALA A 165 -27.23 6.21 -1.88
CA ALA A 165 -27.44 7.16 -2.97
C ALA A 165 -27.70 8.61 -2.51
N ASP A 166 -28.18 8.79 -1.28
CA ASP A 166 -28.44 10.12 -0.70
C ASP A 166 -27.14 10.80 -0.24
N ALA A 167 -26.06 10.02 -0.08
CA ALA A 167 -24.74 10.54 0.25
C ALA A 167 -23.89 10.90 -0.98
N ILE A 168 -24.45 10.76 -2.19
CA ILE A 168 -23.76 11.13 -3.43
C ILE A 168 -23.68 12.65 -3.54
N ASP A 169 -22.50 13.17 -3.88
CA ASP A 169 -22.32 14.58 -4.25
C ASP A 169 -22.89 14.80 -5.67
N GLU A 170 -24.17 15.13 -5.75
CA GLU A 170 -24.87 15.33 -7.04
C GLU A 170 -24.30 16.47 -7.87
N SER A 171 -23.65 17.46 -7.23
CA SER A 171 -22.98 18.57 -7.94
C SER A 171 -21.84 18.08 -8.83
N LYS A 172 -21.25 16.91 -8.51
CA LYS A 172 -20.18 16.29 -9.27
C LYS A 172 -20.61 15.03 -10.02
N HIS A 173 -21.54 14.27 -9.46
CA HIS A 173 -21.83 12.89 -9.90
C HIS A 173 -23.31 12.64 -10.21
N GLY A 174 -24.10 13.69 -10.48
CA GLY A 174 -25.53 13.58 -10.84
C GLY A 174 -25.81 12.64 -12.02
N ASP A 175 -25.11 12.80 -13.14
CA ASP A 175 -25.25 11.91 -14.31
C ASP A 175 -24.91 10.47 -13.97
N TRP A 176 -23.88 10.26 -13.14
CA TRP A 176 -23.50 8.93 -12.67
C TRP A 176 -24.56 8.33 -11.74
N LYS A 177 -25.16 9.11 -10.82
CA LYS A 177 -26.27 8.68 -9.95
C LYS A 177 -27.46 8.22 -10.78
N GLN A 178 -27.84 8.99 -11.81
CA GLN A 178 -28.91 8.59 -12.73
C GLN A 178 -28.55 7.29 -13.46
N SER A 179 -27.31 7.17 -13.93
CA SER A 179 -26.82 5.94 -14.58
C SER A 179 -26.83 4.70 -13.66
N VAL A 180 -26.54 4.87 -12.36
CA VAL A 180 -26.66 3.81 -11.35
C VAL A 180 -28.13 3.44 -11.13
N LYS A 181 -29.02 4.44 -10.99
CA LYS A 181 -30.47 4.23 -10.87
C LYS A 181 -31.01 3.36 -12.00
N ASP A 182 -30.61 3.65 -13.24
CA ASP A 182 -31.07 2.92 -14.42
C ASP A 182 -30.52 1.49 -14.51
N ARG A 183 -29.30 1.24 -13.98
CA ARG A 183 -28.65 -0.08 -14.03
C ARG A 183 -29.06 -1.03 -12.91
N VAL A 184 -29.22 -0.52 -11.70
CA VAL A 184 -29.35 -1.36 -10.49
C VAL A 184 -30.31 -0.77 -9.44
N GLY A 185 -30.81 0.45 -9.64
CA GLY A 185 -31.57 1.18 -8.62
C GLY A 185 -30.66 1.94 -7.66
N LEU A 186 -31.27 2.62 -6.69
CA LEU A 186 -30.58 3.48 -5.71
C LEU A 186 -30.57 2.91 -4.29
N GLU A 187 -31.13 1.71 -4.11
CA GLU A 187 -31.08 0.98 -2.85
C GLU A 187 -29.64 0.57 -2.50
N ASN A 188 -29.41 0.23 -1.23
CA ASN A 188 -28.13 -0.31 -0.80
C ASN A 188 -27.80 -1.64 -1.53
N LEU A 189 -26.53 -2.04 -1.49
CA LEU A 189 -26.06 -3.30 -2.06
C LEU A 189 -26.79 -4.49 -1.41
N ILE A 190 -27.53 -5.25 -2.22
CA ILE A 190 -28.19 -6.51 -1.80
C ILE A 190 -27.10 -7.54 -1.43
N ASP A 191 -26.18 -7.79 -2.36
CA ASP A 191 -25.02 -8.67 -2.15
C ASP A 191 -23.79 -7.80 -1.81
N LYS A 192 -23.65 -7.45 -0.52
CA LYS A 192 -22.54 -6.62 -0.05
C LYS A 192 -21.20 -7.37 -0.20
N PRO A 193 -20.22 -6.81 -0.92
CA PRO A 193 -18.85 -7.30 -0.85
C PRO A 193 -18.35 -7.22 0.61
N TYR A 194 -17.76 -8.30 1.11
CA TYR A 194 -17.31 -8.36 2.49
C TYR A 194 -16.01 -9.15 2.68
N TRP A 195 -15.39 -8.99 3.84
CA TRP A 195 -14.23 -9.74 4.32
C TRP A 195 -14.50 -10.21 5.75
N GLY A 196 -14.50 -11.52 5.97
CA GLY A 196 -14.55 -12.07 7.32
C GLY A 196 -13.29 -11.72 8.10
N PHE A 197 -13.44 -11.40 9.39
CA PHE A 197 -12.31 -11.00 10.23
C PHE A 197 -11.25 -12.09 10.33
N ASP A 198 -11.63 -13.35 10.49
CA ASP A 198 -10.67 -14.44 10.70
C ASP A 198 -9.78 -14.67 9.47
N ASP A 199 -10.37 -14.69 8.28
CA ASP A 199 -9.63 -14.83 7.02
C ASP A 199 -8.74 -13.61 6.77
N LEU A 200 -9.29 -12.41 6.92
CA LEU A 200 -8.55 -11.18 6.68
C LEU A 200 -7.40 -11.03 7.68
N LYS A 201 -7.65 -11.27 8.97
CA LYS A 201 -6.65 -11.24 10.03
C LYS A 201 -5.53 -12.25 9.77
N SER A 202 -5.87 -13.46 9.33
CA SER A 202 -4.89 -14.49 8.99
C SER A 202 -3.98 -14.04 7.84
N ASN A 203 -4.58 -13.54 6.75
CA ASN A 203 -3.86 -13.02 5.59
C ASN A 203 -2.95 -11.83 5.95
N MET A 204 -3.46 -10.89 6.74
CA MET A 204 -2.68 -9.76 7.22
C MET A 204 -1.53 -10.20 8.12
N ARG A 205 -1.76 -11.16 9.03
CA ARG A 205 -0.72 -11.63 9.95
C ARG A 205 0.43 -12.34 9.24
N VAL A 206 0.16 -13.10 8.17
CA VAL A 206 1.25 -13.73 7.40
C VAL A 206 2.24 -12.68 6.89
N LYS A 207 1.75 -11.54 6.41
CA LYS A 207 2.58 -10.50 5.80
C LYS A 207 3.02 -9.41 6.76
N LEU A 208 2.25 -9.09 7.79
CA LEU A 208 2.44 -7.87 8.57
C LEU A 208 2.80 -8.15 10.02
N ARG A 209 2.84 -9.41 10.49
CA ARG A 209 3.07 -9.73 11.92
C ARG A 209 4.25 -8.96 12.52
N ASN A 210 5.38 -8.98 11.82
CA ASN A 210 6.60 -8.28 12.19
C ASN A 210 7.14 -7.54 10.96
N CYS A 211 7.54 -6.28 11.11
CA CYS A 211 7.96 -5.44 10.00
C CYS A 211 9.17 -4.56 10.36
N PHE A 212 10.14 -4.45 9.45
CA PHE A 212 11.06 -3.33 9.43
C PHE A 212 10.49 -2.24 8.53
N TYR A 213 10.16 -1.11 9.14
CA TYR A 213 9.58 0.05 8.47
C TYR A 213 10.64 1.13 8.31
N VAL A 214 11.11 1.32 7.07
CA VAL A 214 12.25 2.18 6.75
C VAL A 214 11.77 3.47 6.11
N GLU A 215 12.26 4.59 6.63
CA GLU A 215 12.05 5.92 6.09
C GLU A 215 13.10 6.22 5.04
N ALA A 216 12.66 6.79 3.94
CA ALA A 216 13.51 7.28 2.88
C ALA A 216 13.23 8.76 2.62
N ASP A 217 14.28 9.57 2.58
CA ASP A 217 14.26 10.86 1.91
C ASP A 217 14.62 10.67 0.43
N SER A 218 14.15 11.56 -0.44
CA SER A 218 14.49 11.53 -1.86
C SER A 218 14.86 12.92 -2.39
N LYS A 219 15.84 12.96 -3.29
CA LYS A 219 16.21 14.18 -4.02
C LYS A 219 16.73 13.84 -5.42
N LYS A 220 16.72 14.82 -6.32
CA LYS A 220 17.37 14.69 -7.63
C LYS A 220 18.72 15.40 -7.63
N ILE A 221 19.75 14.74 -8.13
CA ILE A 221 21.08 15.30 -8.36
C ILE A 221 21.41 15.07 -9.83
N ASN A 222 21.67 16.13 -10.59
CA ASN A 222 21.93 16.06 -12.04
C ASN A 222 20.85 15.27 -12.83
N GLY A 223 19.59 15.37 -12.41
CA GLY A 223 18.46 14.68 -13.04
C GLY A 223 18.24 13.23 -12.59
N GLU A 224 19.17 12.62 -11.86
CA GLU A 224 19.07 11.27 -11.32
C GLU A 224 18.51 11.29 -9.89
N LEU A 225 17.71 10.27 -9.54
CA LEU A 225 17.04 10.17 -8.25
C LEU A 225 17.97 9.50 -7.22
N TYR A 226 18.08 10.07 -6.03
CA TYR A 226 18.83 9.54 -4.90
C TYR A 226 17.92 9.39 -3.69
N PHE A 227 18.21 8.39 -2.87
CA PHE A 227 17.50 8.09 -1.63
C PHE A 227 18.44 8.08 -0.44
N LYS A 228 17.97 8.52 0.71
CA LYS A 228 18.70 8.41 1.99
C LYS A 228 17.82 7.68 3.00
N PHE A 229 18.35 6.61 3.59
CA PHE A 229 17.62 5.73 4.52
C PHE A 229 18.13 5.91 5.95
N ASP A 230 17.81 7.04 6.58
CA ASP A 230 18.40 7.43 7.87
C ASP A 230 17.54 7.13 9.10
N ARG A 231 16.37 6.51 8.91
CA ARG A 231 15.51 6.06 10.00
C ARG A 231 14.83 4.74 9.68
N ALA A 232 14.84 3.83 10.66
CA ALA A 232 14.18 2.54 10.54
C ALA A 232 13.58 2.13 11.88
N LEU A 233 12.35 1.62 11.81
CA LEU A 233 11.58 1.11 12.93
C LEU A 233 11.46 -0.41 12.82
N MET A 234 11.64 -1.10 13.93
CA MET A 234 11.27 -2.50 14.11
C MET A 234 9.88 -2.52 14.77
N LEU A 235 8.89 -2.99 14.01
CA LEU A 235 7.49 -3.08 14.40
C LEU A 235 7.15 -4.55 14.71
N LYS A 236 6.58 -4.82 15.88
CA LYS A 236 6.23 -6.17 16.32
C LYS A 236 4.77 -6.30 16.73
N ASP A 237 4.25 -7.49 16.48
CA ASP A 237 2.93 -7.93 16.89
C ASP A 237 1.83 -7.02 16.34
N PHE A 238 1.62 -7.11 15.02
CA PHE A 238 0.49 -6.47 14.34
C PHE A 238 -0.85 -6.75 15.05
N ASP A 239 -1.57 -5.67 15.33
CA ASP A 239 -2.84 -5.66 16.02
C ASP A 239 -3.99 -5.39 15.03
N PHE A 240 -4.78 -6.42 14.78
CA PHE A 240 -5.91 -6.35 13.88
C PHE A 240 -7.00 -5.39 14.38
N ASN A 241 -7.20 -5.26 15.69
CA ASN A 241 -8.20 -4.34 16.23
C ASN A 241 -7.79 -2.89 15.98
N LYS A 242 -6.52 -2.54 16.15
CA LYS A 242 -6.01 -1.19 15.81
C LYS A 242 -6.21 -0.87 14.32
N PHE A 243 -6.10 -1.88 13.45
CA PHE A 243 -6.42 -1.73 12.03
C PHE A 243 -7.92 -1.49 11.79
N LEU A 244 -8.81 -2.22 12.47
CA LEU A 244 -10.25 -1.96 12.40
C LEU A 244 -10.59 -0.54 12.89
N ASP A 245 -10.02 -0.12 14.01
CA ASP A 245 -10.19 1.23 14.56
C ASP A 245 -9.68 2.30 13.57
N ALA A 246 -8.57 2.02 12.87
CA ALA A 246 -8.04 2.90 11.83
C ALA A 246 -8.99 3.03 10.63
N ILE A 247 -9.70 1.96 10.24
CA ILE A 247 -10.74 2.04 9.20
C ILE A 247 -11.90 2.92 9.67
N GLU A 248 -12.43 2.64 10.86
CA GLU A 248 -13.57 3.37 11.44
C GLU A 248 -13.28 4.87 11.61
N SER A 249 -12.05 5.21 11.99
CA SER A 249 -11.59 6.59 12.15
C SER A 249 -11.10 7.27 10.86
N GLY A 250 -11.20 6.60 9.70
CA GLY A 250 -10.87 7.21 8.41
C GLY A 250 -9.38 7.31 8.10
N ARG A 251 -8.54 6.56 8.83
CA ARG A 251 -7.08 6.54 8.72
C ARG A 251 -6.57 5.38 7.86
N ALA A 252 -7.35 4.30 7.78
CA ALA A 252 -7.17 3.19 6.86
C ALA A 252 -8.35 3.07 5.89
N TYR A 253 -8.09 2.44 4.74
CA TYR A 253 -8.96 2.49 3.57
C TYR A 253 -9.06 1.13 2.87
N VAL A 254 -10.19 0.92 2.21
CA VAL A 254 -10.35 -0.09 1.15
C VAL A 254 -10.25 0.64 -0.18
N ASP A 255 -9.33 0.20 -1.04
CA ASP A 255 -9.04 0.81 -2.32
C ASP A 255 -9.42 -0.15 -3.44
N PHE A 256 -10.47 0.20 -4.18
CA PHE A 256 -10.87 -0.51 -5.39
C PHE A 256 -10.12 0.05 -6.59
N ASP A 257 -9.53 -0.84 -7.39
CA ASP A 257 -8.75 -0.44 -8.56
C ASP A 257 -9.05 -1.36 -9.75
N ALA A 258 -10.21 -1.14 -10.37
CA ALA A 258 -10.66 -1.91 -11.52
C ALA A 258 -11.07 -1.01 -12.69
N ARG A 259 -10.80 -1.51 -13.89
CA ARG A 259 -11.31 -0.99 -15.17
C ARG A 259 -11.71 -2.14 -16.09
N THR A 260 -12.30 -1.85 -17.24
CA THR A 260 -12.71 -2.88 -18.20
C THR A 260 -11.52 -3.80 -18.54
N GLY A 261 -11.74 -5.11 -18.39
CA GLY A 261 -10.73 -6.14 -18.66
C GLY A 261 -9.58 -6.24 -17.65
N HIS A 262 -9.46 -5.34 -16.67
CA HIS A 262 -8.34 -5.32 -15.73
C HIS A 262 -8.77 -4.98 -14.30
N ASN A 263 -8.61 -5.95 -13.39
CA ASN A 263 -8.72 -5.75 -11.95
C ASN A 263 -7.31 -5.78 -11.34
N HIS A 264 -6.81 -4.65 -10.84
CA HIS A 264 -5.52 -4.56 -10.15
C HIS A 264 -5.57 -5.09 -8.70
N GLY A 265 -6.72 -5.65 -8.30
CA GLY A 265 -6.97 -6.17 -6.97
C GLY A 265 -7.38 -5.06 -6.01
N THR A 266 -8.32 -5.41 -5.15
CA THR A 266 -8.75 -4.61 -4.01
C THR A 266 -7.64 -4.59 -2.96
N LYS A 267 -7.35 -3.41 -2.40
CA LYS A 267 -6.22 -3.20 -1.50
C LYS A 267 -6.71 -2.64 -0.17
N PHE A 268 -6.14 -3.12 0.93
CA PHE A 268 -6.22 -2.41 2.20
C PHE A 268 -5.00 -1.49 2.32
N ARG A 269 -5.26 -0.22 2.61
CA ARG A 269 -4.24 0.83 2.60
C ARG A 269 -4.33 1.70 3.85
N ILE A 270 -3.23 2.33 4.24
CA ILE A 270 -3.16 3.25 5.38
C ILE A 270 -2.22 4.41 5.04
N GLN A 271 -2.40 5.58 5.67
CA GLN A 271 -1.41 6.65 5.59
C GLN A 271 -0.05 6.16 6.12
N GLN A 272 1.04 6.46 5.41
CA GLN A 272 2.37 5.91 5.68
C GLN A 272 2.83 6.17 7.12
N ASN A 273 2.71 7.41 7.59
CA ASN A 273 3.08 7.82 8.94
C ASN A 273 2.31 7.10 10.06
N LEU A 274 1.14 6.51 9.77
CA LEU A 274 0.29 5.84 10.76
C LEU A 274 0.53 4.33 10.84
N VAL A 275 1.36 3.75 9.98
CA VAL A 275 1.67 2.30 9.99
C VAL A 275 2.18 1.83 11.35
N PRO A 276 3.10 2.53 12.04
CA PRO A 276 3.58 2.09 13.36
C PRO A 276 2.48 1.96 14.40
N GLU A 277 1.39 2.72 14.28
CA GLU A 277 0.27 2.65 15.22
C GLU A 277 -0.50 1.33 15.15
N LEU A 278 -0.36 0.56 14.07
CA LEU A 278 -0.99 -0.75 13.92
C LEU A 278 -0.30 -1.87 14.71
N TYR A 279 0.79 -1.56 15.43
CA TYR A 279 1.63 -2.55 16.10
C TYR A 279 1.61 -2.39 17.62
N ALA A 280 1.84 -3.48 18.34
CA ALA A 280 1.92 -3.45 19.81
C ALA A 280 3.26 -2.88 20.30
N GLU A 281 4.36 -3.18 19.60
CA GLU A 281 5.70 -2.67 19.94
C GLU A 281 6.35 -1.96 18.75
N VAL A 282 6.93 -0.80 19.03
CA VAL A 282 7.70 0.01 18.07
C VAL A 282 9.07 0.29 18.67
N LYS A 283 10.14 -0.06 17.95
CA LYS A 283 11.52 0.23 18.35
C LYS A 283 12.29 0.90 17.23
N VAL A 284 12.85 2.07 17.49
CA VAL A 284 13.83 2.70 16.58
C VAL A 284 15.12 1.86 16.57
N VAL A 285 15.56 1.44 15.38
CA VAL A 285 16.79 0.66 15.19
C VAL A 285 17.87 1.41 14.39
N VAL A 286 17.45 2.44 13.64
CA VAL A 286 18.30 3.41 12.93
C VAL A 286 17.69 4.80 13.13
N GLY A 287 18.54 5.81 13.36
CA GLY A 287 18.13 7.19 13.60
C GLY A 287 17.85 7.52 15.07
N GLU A 288 17.57 8.79 15.36
CA GLU A 288 17.29 9.25 16.72
C GLU A 288 15.95 8.69 17.25
N LYS A 289 15.92 8.41 18.56
CA LYS A 289 14.65 8.17 19.25
C LYS A 289 13.88 9.49 19.23
N THR A 290 12.75 9.53 18.52
CA THR A 290 11.80 10.62 18.69
C THR A 290 11.45 10.71 20.16
N ALA A 291 11.77 11.85 20.77
CA ALA A 291 11.53 12.17 22.18
C ALA A 291 10.04 12.15 22.53
#